data_AF-A0A9D5K1T2-F1
#
_entry.id   AF-A0A9D5K1T2-F1
#
_cell.length_a   1.000
_cell.length_b   1.000
_cell.length_c   1.000
_cell.angle_alpha   90.00
_cell.angle_beta   90.00
_cell.angle_gamma   90.00
#
_symmetry.space_group_name_H-M   'P 1'
#
loop_
_entity.id
_entity.type
_entity.pdbx_description
1 polymer ?
#
loop_
_entity_poly.entity_id
_entity_poly.type
_entity_poly.pdbx_seq_one_letter_code
_entity_poly.pdbx_strand_id
1 'polypeptide(L)'
;MKYTTKHRPKTMRPAPKNFSAVTIILVCLGCGESEQVSGTPRVFVTIPQQAELVRLVAGDVVDVHTLLPAGQSPHSFSPTARQMTALAEASSIFVSALNLRRS
;
A
#
# COMPACT_ATOMS: atom_id res chain seq x y z
N MET A 1 18.79 62.87 30.17
CA MET A 1 18.24 61.79 31.02
C MET A 1 17.94 60.60 30.11
N LYS A 2 18.70 59.49 30.19
CA LYS A 2 18.68 58.38 29.22
C LYS A 2 17.67 57.32 29.66
N TYR A 3 16.67 57.01 28.83
CA TYR A 3 15.81 55.83 28.99
C TYR A 3 16.47 54.65 28.30
N THR A 4 16.83 53.60 29.04
CA THR A 4 17.25 52.32 28.47
C THR A 4 16.17 51.29 28.76
N THR A 5 15.33 51.00 27.77
CA THR A 5 14.40 49.88 27.79
C THR A 5 15.20 48.58 27.76
N LYS A 6 15.25 47.90 28.91
CA LYS A 6 15.91 46.60 29.08
C LYS A 6 15.00 45.49 28.54
N HIS A 7 15.21 45.08 27.29
CA HIS A 7 14.58 43.91 26.69
C HIS A 7 15.02 42.64 27.45
N ARG A 8 14.07 41.91 28.08
CA ARG A 8 14.35 40.57 28.61
C ARG A 8 14.22 39.54 27.47
N PRO A 9 15.22 38.68 27.22
CA PRO A 9 15.03 37.49 26.39
C PRO A 9 14.20 36.45 27.15
N LYS A 10 13.22 35.83 26.48
CA LYS A 10 12.48 34.67 27.00
C LYS A 10 13.47 33.52 27.15
N THR A 11 13.76 33.13 28.39
CA THR A 11 14.59 31.96 28.67
C THR A 11 13.79 30.69 28.37
N MET A 12 14.23 29.98 27.33
CA MET A 12 13.70 28.68 26.94
C MET A 12 14.05 27.67 28.03
N ARG A 13 13.03 27.01 28.59
CA ARG A 13 13.21 26.02 29.66
C ARG A 13 13.91 24.77 29.08
N PRO A 14 14.89 24.17 29.76
CA PRO A 14 15.52 22.95 29.28
C PRO A 14 14.51 21.80 29.27
N ALA A 15 14.40 21.11 28.14
CA ALA A 15 13.53 19.96 27.99
C ALA A 15 13.91 18.84 28.98
N PRO A 16 12.93 18.09 29.53
CA PRO A 16 13.22 17.02 30.47
C PRO A 16 13.98 15.89 29.76
N LYS A 17 15.09 15.44 30.38
CA LYS A 17 16.03 14.42 29.87
C LYS A 17 15.36 13.06 29.54
N ASN A 18 14.16 12.85 30.04
CA ASN A 18 13.36 11.63 29.89
C ASN A 18 12.70 11.52 28.49
N PHE A 19 12.65 12.62 27.74
CA PHE A 19 12.03 12.65 26.41
C PHE A 19 12.80 11.80 25.39
N SER A 20 14.13 11.71 25.55
CA SER A 20 14.99 10.93 24.64
C SER A 20 14.79 9.41 24.77
N ALA A 21 14.43 8.92 25.96
CA ALA A 21 14.24 7.48 26.19
C ALA A 21 12.91 6.98 25.63
N VAL A 22 11.88 7.83 25.65
CA VAL A 22 10.53 7.50 25.13
C VAL A 22 10.55 7.34 23.61
N THR A 23 11.32 8.17 22.90
CA THR A 23 11.44 8.07 21.43
C THR A 23 12.13 6.78 20.98
N ILE A 24 13.12 6.29 21.74
CA ILE A 24 13.83 5.04 21.42
C ILE A 24 12.92 3.82 21.61
N ILE A 25 12.13 3.80 22.68
CA ILE A 25 11.19 2.70 22.95
C ILE A 25 10.10 2.63 21.87
N LEU A 26 9.61 3.77 21.37
CA LEU A 26 8.60 3.84 20.32
C LEU A 26 9.08 3.22 18.99
N VAL A 27 10.37 3.37 18.66
CA VAL A 27 10.96 2.83 17.42
C VAL A 27 11.09 1.30 17.48
N CYS A 28 11.41 0.73 18.65
CA CYS A 28 11.62 -0.71 18.79
C CYS A 28 10.31 -1.53 18.73
N LEU A 29 9.16 -0.94 19.06
CA LEU A 29 7.85 -1.61 19.01
C LEU A 29 7.32 -1.84 17.58
N GLY A 30 7.98 -1.30 16.55
CA GLY A 30 7.56 -1.43 15.15
C GLY A 30 8.10 -2.67 14.41
N CYS A 31 8.90 -3.51 15.06
CA CYS A 31 9.42 -4.73 14.44
C CYS A 31 8.37 -5.84 14.51
N GLY A 32 7.48 -5.88 13.52
CA GLY A 32 6.56 -6.99 13.30
C GLY A 32 7.26 -8.13 12.57
N GLU A 33 7.02 -9.36 13.03
CA GLU A 33 7.50 -10.58 12.37
C GLU A 33 6.81 -10.73 11.00
N SER A 34 7.60 -10.75 9.93
CA SER A 34 7.07 -10.97 8.58
C SER A 34 6.94 -12.46 8.33
N GLU A 35 5.70 -12.96 8.30
CA GLU A 35 5.40 -14.32 7.90
C GLU A 35 5.88 -14.51 6.44
N GLN A 36 6.94 -15.31 6.27
CA GLN A 36 7.52 -15.60 4.97
C GLN A 36 6.59 -16.56 4.24
N VAL A 37 5.65 -16.02 3.46
CA VAL A 37 4.83 -16.82 2.54
C VAL A 37 5.77 -17.40 1.47
N SER A 38 6.11 -18.68 1.61
CA SER A 38 6.98 -19.40 0.67
C SER A 38 6.27 -19.64 -0.66
N GLY A 39 6.58 -18.82 -1.66
CA GLY A 39 6.08 -18.95 -3.04
C GLY A 39 5.92 -17.59 -3.71
N THR A 40 5.86 -17.55 -5.04
CA THR A 40 5.49 -16.33 -5.77
C THR A 40 4.00 -16.06 -5.58
N PRO A 41 3.59 -14.98 -4.88
CA PRO A 41 2.18 -14.67 -4.68
C PRO A 41 1.47 -14.46 -6.02
N ARG A 42 0.29 -15.08 -6.13
CA ARG A 42 -0.55 -15.02 -7.33
C ARG A 42 -1.47 -13.81 -7.23
N VAL A 43 -1.40 -12.92 -8.23
CA VAL A 43 -2.16 -11.67 -8.29
C VAL A 43 -3.08 -11.68 -9.49
N PHE A 44 -4.37 -11.44 -9.26
CA PHE A 44 -5.34 -11.29 -10.35
C PHE A 44 -5.67 -9.81 -10.60
N VAL A 45 -5.79 -9.44 -11.88
CA VAL A 45 -6.22 -8.11 -12.31
C VAL A 45 -7.42 -8.20 -13.24
N THR A 46 -8.28 -7.18 -13.21
CA THR A 46 -9.51 -7.18 -14.03
C THR A 46 -9.30 -6.82 -15.49
N ILE A 47 -8.35 -5.93 -15.80
CA ILE A 47 -8.12 -5.43 -17.15
C ILE A 47 -6.63 -5.53 -17.55
N PRO A 48 -6.31 -5.70 -18.84
CA PRO A 48 -4.92 -5.85 -19.30
C PRO A 48 -3.99 -4.70 -18.91
N GLN A 49 -4.49 -3.46 -18.89
CA GLN A 49 -3.69 -2.29 -18.50
C GLN A 49 -3.19 -2.38 -17.06
N GLN A 50 -3.99 -2.97 -16.15
CA GLN A 50 -3.57 -3.20 -14.77
C GLN A 50 -2.47 -4.26 -14.68
N ALA A 51 -2.48 -5.27 -15.55
CA ALA A 51 -1.48 -6.33 -15.56
C ALA A 51 -0.08 -5.75 -15.81
N GLU A 52 0.02 -4.86 -16.80
CA GLU A 52 1.27 -4.20 -17.15
C GLU A 52 1.77 -3.29 -16.02
N LEU A 53 0.88 -2.54 -15.36
CA LEU A 53 1.25 -1.72 -14.20
C LEU A 53 1.78 -2.57 -13.04
N VAL A 54 1.12 -3.70 -12.74
CA VAL A 54 1.56 -4.60 -11.67
C VAL A 54 2.91 -5.23 -12.01
N ARG A 55 3.12 -5.66 -13.27
CA ARG A 55 4.41 -6.19 -13.74
C ARG A 55 5.54 -5.17 -13.64
N LEU A 56 5.28 -3.91 -13.98
CA LEU A 56 6.28 -2.84 -13.88
C LEU A 56 6.71 -2.57 -12.44
N VAL A 57 5.79 -2.65 -11.48
CA VAL A 57 6.07 -2.36 -10.06
C VAL A 57 6.65 -3.57 -9.34
N ALA A 58 6.12 -4.76 -9.60
CA ALA A 58 6.46 -5.98 -8.87
C ALA A 58 7.55 -6.82 -9.55
N GLY A 59 7.76 -6.68 -10.86
CA GLY A 59 8.70 -7.52 -11.60
C GLY A 59 8.38 -9.01 -11.47
N ASP A 60 9.41 -9.83 -11.26
CA ASP A 60 9.30 -11.30 -11.21
C ASP A 60 8.91 -11.86 -9.83
N VAL A 61 8.61 -10.99 -8.85
CA VAL A 61 8.27 -11.44 -7.48
C VAL A 61 6.81 -11.89 -7.34
N VAL A 62 5.97 -11.66 -8.35
CA VAL A 62 4.54 -12.02 -8.34
C VAL A 62 4.14 -12.67 -9.66
N ASP A 63 3.18 -13.59 -9.60
CA ASP A 63 2.58 -14.22 -10.80
C ASP A 63 1.26 -13.52 -11.16
N VAL A 64 1.26 -12.73 -12.24
CA VAL A 64 0.15 -11.85 -12.62
C VAL A 64 -0.75 -12.50 -13.67
N HIS A 65 -2.03 -12.68 -13.32
CA HIS A 65 -3.08 -13.21 -14.20
C HIS A 65 -4.16 -12.17 -14.47
N THR A 66 -4.58 -12.04 -15.73
CA THR A 66 -5.71 -11.17 -16.11
C THR A 66 -6.98 -11.99 -16.19
N LEU A 67 -8.04 -11.55 -15.48
CA LEU A 67 -9.36 -12.18 -15.55
C LEU A 67 -9.95 -12.09 -16.95
N LEU A 68 -9.82 -10.91 -17.58
CA LEU A 68 -10.27 -10.68 -18.95
C LEU A 68 -9.17 -11.06 -19.95
N PRO A 69 -9.30 -12.16 -20.72
CA PRO A 69 -8.33 -12.51 -21.74
C PRO A 69 -8.30 -11.46 -22.85
N ALA A 70 -7.14 -11.31 -23.49
CA ALA A 70 -6.92 -10.36 -24.57
C ALA A 70 -7.96 -10.56 -25.70
N GLY A 71 -8.64 -9.49 -26.10
CA GLY A 71 -9.63 -9.50 -27.17
C GLY A 71 -11.08 -9.74 -26.75
N GLN A 72 -11.36 -10.03 -25.47
CA GLN A 72 -12.74 -10.09 -24.96
C GLN A 72 -13.18 -8.73 -24.39
N SER A 73 -14.43 -8.36 -24.69
CA SER A 73 -15.01 -7.14 -24.12
C SER A 73 -15.48 -7.40 -22.68
N PRO A 74 -15.28 -6.46 -21.73
CA PRO A 74 -15.75 -6.61 -20.35
C PRO A 74 -17.27 -6.82 -20.25
N HIS A 75 -18.01 -6.32 -21.25
CA HIS A 75 -19.47 -6.35 -21.27
C HIS A 75 -20.07 -7.73 -21.63
N SER A 76 -19.24 -8.67 -22.09
CA SER A 76 -19.66 -10.02 -22.46
C SER A 76 -18.88 -11.11 -21.71
N PHE A 77 -18.02 -10.70 -20.76
CA PHE A 77 -17.12 -11.61 -20.08
C PHE A 77 -17.85 -12.40 -18.99
N SER A 78 -17.79 -13.72 -19.09
CA SER A 78 -18.17 -14.63 -18.02
C SER A 78 -16.96 -15.50 -17.67
N PRO A 79 -16.52 -15.53 -16.39
CA PRO A 79 -15.38 -16.33 -15.99
C PRO A 79 -15.69 -17.83 -16.11
N THR A 80 -14.72 -18.58 -16.58
CA THR A 80 -14.82 -20.05 -16.61
C THR A 80 -14.71 -20.63 -15.20
N ALA A 81 -15.26 -21.83 -14.97
CA ALA A 81 -15.13 -22.53 -13.68
C ALA A 81 -13.66 -22.66 -13.21
N ARG A 82 -12.74 -22.92 -14.15
CA ARG A 82 -11.29 -23.00 -13.86
C ARG A 82 -10.72 -21.67 -13.39
N GLN A 83 -11.13 -20.55 -13.98
CA GLN A 83 -10.71 -19.22 -13.56
C GLN A 83 -11.28 -18.86 -12.18
N MET A 84 -12.50 -19.28 -11.88
CA MET A 84 -13.10 -19.09 -10.56
C MET A 84 -12.34 -19.85 -9.46
N THR A 85 -11.92 -21.10 -9.73
CA THR A 85 -11.06 -21.85 -8.79
C THR A 85 -9.71 -21.17 -8.60
N ALA A 86 -9.06 -20.73 -9.69
CA ALA A 86 -7.77 -20.05 -9.61
C ALA A 86 -7.85 -18.69 -8.88
N LEU A 87 -8.98 -17.99 -9.01
CA LEU A 87 -9.26 -16.74 -8.31
C LEU A 87 -9.46 -16.96 -6.81
N ALA A 88 -10.07 -18.08 -6.41
CA ALA A 88 -10.25 -18.43 -5.00
C ALA A 88 -8.93 -18.73 -4.27
N GLU A 89 -7.90 -19.17 -5.00
CA GLU A 89 -6.54 -19.42 -4.49
C GLU A 89 -5.63 -18.18 -4.57
N ALA A 90 -6.12 -17.06 -5.10
CA ALA A 90 -5.31 -15.87 -5.29
C ALA A 90 -4.96 -15.21 -3.96
N SER A 91 -3.73 -14.69 -3.85
CA SER A 91 -3.31 -13.92 -2.67
C SER A 91 -3.96 -12.54 -2.67
N SER A 92 -4.13 -11.93 -3.85
CA SER A 92 -4.68 -10.58 -4.01
C SER A 92 -5.40 -10.41 -5.35
N ILE A 93 -6.44 -9.56 -5.37
CA ILE A 93 -7.23 -9.23 -6.57
C ILE A 93 -7.33 -7.71 -6.71
N PHE A 94 -6.99 -7.18 -7.88
CA PHE A 94 -7.16 -5.77 -8.24
C PHE A 94 -8.40 -5.60 -9.13
N VAL A 95 -9.43 -4.98 -8.57
CA VAL A 95 -10.69 -4.70 -9.25
C VAL A 95 -10.78 -3.22 -9.62
N SER A 96 -11.06 -2.91 -10.89
CA SER A 96 -11.39 -1.54 -11.30
C SER A 96 -12.79 -1.17 -10.80
N ALA A 97 -12.87 -0.32 -9.77
CA ALA A 97 -14.12 0.08 -9.11
C ALA A 97 -14.92 1.19 -9.86
N LEU A 98 -14.53 1.55 -11.08
CA LEU A 98 -15.17 2.60 -11.86
C LEU A 98 -16.50 2.11 -12.46
N ASN A 99 -17.53 2.02 -11.63
CA ASN A 99 -18.94 1.96 -12.05
C ASN A 99 -19.69 3.19 -11.51
N LEU A 100 -19.13 4.39 -11.73
CA LEU A 100 -19.75 5.65 -11.33
C LEU A 100 -20.77 6.10 -12.38
N ARG A 101 -21.92 5.41 -12.45
CA ARG A 101 -23.13 6.04 -13.01
C ARG A 101 -23.80 6.84 -11.90
N ARG A 102 -23.29 8.05 -11.68
CA ARG A 102 -23.96 9.02 -10.81
C ARG A 102 -25.21 9.48 -11.57
N SER A 103 -26.37 9.02 -11.10
CA SER A 103 -27.67 9.61 -11.42
C SER A 103 -27.74 11.06 -10.94
#